data_AF-A0A1A5PCP1-F1
#
_entry.id   AF-A0A1A5PCP1-F1
#
_cell.length_a   1.000
_cell.length_b   1.000
_cell.length_c   1.000
_cell.angle_alpha   90.00
_cell.angle_beta   90.00
_cell.angle_gamma   90.00
#
_symmetry.space_group_name_H-M   'P 1'
#
loop_
_entity.id
_entity.type
_entity.pdbx_description
1 polymer ?
#
loop_
_entity_poly.entity_id
_entity_poly.type
_entity_poly.pdbx_seq_one_letter_code
_entity_poly.pdbx_strand_id
1 'polypeptide(L)'
;MSRVRAPRRGGAVRRCFGDLRSTPAAPQPLLPQVSHPVVGAGVADHGDLRAEPRARPIRTLLPLTTVVHGGQEAATAEARRLIRVHTPMKGTDPATRRPLGAW
;
A
#
# COMPACT_ATOMS: atom_id res chain seq x y z
N MET A 1 1.36 21.56 1.67
CA MET A 1 1.04 20.10 1.71
C MET A 1 -0.36 19.88 1.16
N SER A 2 -0.50 19.13 0.07
CA SER A 2 -1.78 18.94 -0.62
C SER A 2 -2.76 18.11 0.22
N ARG A 3 -4.03 18.52 0.34
CA ARG A 3 -5.07 17.72 1.00
C ARG A 3 -5.40 16.53 0.09
N VAL A 4 -5.20 15.31 0.57
CA VAL A 4 -5.65 14.11 -0.16
C VAL A 4 -7.18 14.12 -0.18
N ARG A 5 -7.77 14.14 -1.37
CA ARG A 5 -9.24 14.12 -1.51
C ARG A 5 -9.77 12.73 -1.20
N ALA A 6 -10.75 12.62 -0.31
CA ALA A 6 -11.40 11.35 -0.05
C ALA A 6 -12.06 10.77 -1.32
N PRO A 7 -12.05 9.44 -1.48
CA PRO A 7 -12.73 8.75 -2.56
C PRO A 7 -14.22 9.13 -2.64
N ARG A 8 -14.60 9.68 -3.79
CA ARG A 8 -16.00 10.01 -4.11
C ARG A 8 -16.85 8.74 -4.08
N ARG A 9 -18.09 8.84 -3.58
CA ARG A 9 -19.10 7.80 -3.76
C ARG A 9 -19.29 7.55 -5.26
N GLY A 10 -19.34 6.28 -5.66
CA GLY A 10 -19.41 5.91 -7.08
C GLY A 10 -18.20 6.36 -7.91
N GLY A 11 -17.04 6.63 -7.31
CA GLY A 11 -15.77 6.80 -8.04
C GLY A 11 -15.06 5.46 -8.25
N ALA A 12 -14.06 5.43 -9.15
CA ALA A 12 -13.28 4.22 -9.44
C ALA A 12 -12.70 3.56 -8.18
N VAL A 13 -12.12 4.36 -7.28
CA VAL A 13 -11.57 3.87 -6.01
C VAL A 13 -12.61 3.13 -5.15
N ARG A 14 -13.83 3.67 -5.00
CA ARG A 14 -14.89 2.97 -4.24
C ARG A 14 -15.45 1.76 -4.98
N ARG A 15 -15.45 1.76 -6.31
CA ARG A 15 -15.89 0.59 -7.09
C ARG A 15 -14.92 -0.58 -6.98
N CYS A 16 -13.62 -0.32 -7.02
CA CYS A 16 -12.60 -1.36 -6.99
C CYS A 16 -12.27 -1.82 -5.57
N PHE A 17 -12.19 -0.88 -4.62
CA PHE A 17 -11.68 -1.14 -3.26
C PHE A 17 -12.73 -1.01 -2.16
N GLY A 18 -13.97 -0.61 -2.50
CA GLY A 18 -15.04 -0.41 -1.53
C GLY A 18 -16.02 -1.58 -1.38
N ASP A 19 -15.84 -2.66 -2.15
CA ASP A 19 -16.63 -3.89 -2.03
C ASP A 19 -15.76 -5.01 -1.44
N LEU A 20 -16.10 -5.48 -0.24
CA LEU A 20 -15.37 -6.57 0.43
C LEU A 20 -15.38 -7.86 -0.40
N ARG A 21 -16.36 -8.06 -1.29
CA ARG A 21 -16.42 -9.22 -2.18
C ARG A 21 -15.28 -9.25 -3.19
N SER A 22 -14.56 -8.15 -3.44
CA SER A 22 -13.36 -8.15 -4.29
C SER A 22 -12.10 -8.62 -3.55
N THR A 23 -12.13 -8.72 -2.22
CA THR A 23 -10.97 -9.10 -1.40
C THR A 23 -10.34 -10.44 -1.80
N PRO A 24 -11.09 -11.52 -2.09
CA PRO A 24 -10.52 -12.79 -2.55
C PRO A 24 -9.74 -12.66 -3.87
N ALA A 25 -10.10 -11.70 -4.73
CA ALA A 25 -9.41 -11.44 -5.99
C ALA A 25 -8.19 -10.51 -5.84
N ALA A 26 -7.97 -9.93 -4.67
CA ALA A 26 -6.87 -8.98 -4.43
C ALA A 26 -5.45 -9.54 -4.69
N PRO A 27 -5.13 -10.84 -4.44
CA PRO A 27 -3.77 -11.34 -4.68
C PRO A 27 -3.29 -11.18 -6.13
N GLN A 28 -4.17 -11.43 -7.11
CA GLN A 28 -3.80 -11.41 -8.54
C GLN A 28 -3.23 -10.06 -9.01
N PRO A 29 -3.87 -8.90 -8.76
CA PRO A 29 -3.30 -7.60 -9.12
C PRO A 29 -2.18 -7.12 -8.17
N LEU A 30 -2.07 -7.65 -6.95
CA LEU A 30 -1.05 -7.23 -5.98
C LEU A 30 0.29 -7.95 -6.18
N LEU A 31 0.30 -9.18 -6.68
CA LEU A 31 1.53 -9.94 -6.93
C LEU A 31 2.49 -9.22 -7.88
N PRO A 32 2.06 -8.69 -9.06
CA PRO A 32 2.95 -7.94 -9.94
C PRO A 32 3.56 -6.69 -9.28
N GLN A 33 2.85 -6.04 -8.34
CA GLN A 33 3.33 -4.83 -7.67
C GLN A 33 4.54 -5.13 -6.78
N VAL A 34 4.51 -6.27 -6.07
CA VAL A 34 5.63 -6.69 -5.22
C VAL A 34 6.74 -7.42 -5.99
N SER A 35 6.46 -7.89 -7.20
CA SER A 35 7.46 -8.48 -8.10
C SER A 35 8.40 -7.45 -8.73
N HIS A 36 8.06 -6.15 -8.68
CA HIS A 36 8.95 -5.10 -9.17
C HIS A 36 10.23 -5.05 -8.30
N PRO A 37 11.45 -5.11 -8.86
CA PRO A 37 12.69 -5.27 -8.08
C PRO A 37 12.85 -4.27 -6.93
N VAL A 38 12.54 -2.99 -7.18
CA VAL A 38 12.59 -1.92 -6.16
C VAL A 38 11.60 -2.15 -5.03
N VAL A 39 10.37 -2.54 -5.38
CA VAL A 39 9.30 -2.76 -4.40
C VAL A 39 9.57 -4.04 -3.63
N GLY A 40 10.00 -5.10 -4.33
CA GLY A 40 10.38 -6.38 -3.74
C GLY A 40 11.53 -6.24 -2.75
N ALA A 41 12.57 -5.48 -3.08
CA ALA A 41 13.67 -5.15 -2.17
C ALA A 41 13.15 -4.39 -0.94
N GLY A 42 12.36 -3.33 -1.13
CA GLY A 42 11.78 -2.58 0.00
C GLY A 42 10.86 -3.43 0.89
N VAL A 43 10.08 -4.35 0.31
CA VAL A 43 9.24 -5.30 1.06
C VAL A 43 10.09 -6.31 1.82
N ALA A 44 11.19 -6.79 1.23
CA ALA A 44 12.10 -7.72 1.89
C ALA A 44 12.89 -7.06 3.03
N ASP A 45 13.28 -5.79 2.86
CA ASP A 45 14.08 -5.03 3.83
C ASP A 45 13.24 -4.50 5.01
N HIS A 46 11.95 -4.23 4.81
CA HIS A 46 11.10 -3.52 5.78
C HIS A 46 9.80 -4.25 6.17
N GLY A 47 9.54 -5.46 5.67
CA GLY A 47 8.27 -6.14 5.91
C GLY A 47 8.36 -7.65 6.03
N ASP A 48 7.35 -8.22 6.68
CA ASP A 48 7.29 -9.64 7.03
C ASP A 48 6.47 -10.46 6.04
N LEU A 49 6.39 -10.07 4.76
CA LEU A 49 5.50 -10.74 3.79
C LEU A 49 5.81 -12.26 3.66
N ARG A 50 7.08 -12.64 3.76
CA ARG A 50 7.51 -14.05 3.71
C ARG A 50 7.20 -14.81 5.00
N ALA A 51 7.37 -14.17 6.15
CA ALA A 51 7.16 -14.79 7.46
C ALA A 51 5.67 -14.85 7.84
N GLU A 52 4.89 -13.86 7.41
CA GLU A 52 3.46 -13.70 7.74
C GLU A 52 2.57 -13.57 6.49
N PRO A 53 2.59 -14.53 5.54
CA PRO A 53 1.88 -14.40 4.26
C PRO A 53 0.36 -14.28 4.42
N ARG A 54 -0.20 -14.80 5.52
CA ARG A 54 -1.64 -14.78 5.82
C ARG A 54 -2.08 -13.64 6.73
N ALA A 55 -1.22 -13.19 7.66
CA ALA A 55 -1.56 -12.14 8.64
C ALA A 55 -1.25 -10.73 8.12
N ARG A 56 -0.18 -10.57 7.33
CA ARG A 56 0.21 -9.30 6.69
C ARG A 56 -0.90 -8.61 5.89
N PRO A 57 -1.77 -9.32 5.13
CA PRO A 57 -2.88 -8.70 4.40
C PRO A 57 -3.77 -7.79 5.26
N ILE A 58 -4.00 -8.13 6.54
CA ILE A 58 -4.82 -7.31 7.46
C ILE A 58 -4.21 -5.92 7.68
N ARG A 59 -2.88 -5.84 7.85
CA ARG A 59 -2.15 -4.56 8.01
C ARG A 59 -2.16 -3.70 6.73
N THR A 60 -2.56 -4.30 5.61
CA THR A 60 -2.75 -3.62 4.31
C THR A 60 -4.17 -3.13 4.14
N LEU A 61 -5.14 -3.99 4.49
CA LEU A 61 -6.56 -3.72 4.34
C LEU A 61 -7.08 -2.66 5.32
N LEU A 62 -6.53 -2.59 6.54
CA LEU A 62 -6.95 -1.59 7.53
C LEU A 62 -6.72 -0.15 7.05
N PRO A 63 -5.49 0.27 6.68
CA PRO A 63 -5.27 1.60 6.10
C PRO A 63 -6.09 1.86 4.83
N LEU A 64 -6.23 0.86 3.96
CA LEU A 64 -6.99 0.98 2.72
C LEU A 64 -8.47 1.27 3.01
N THR A 65 -9.09 0.52 3.92
CA THR A 65 -10.49 0.72 4.30
C THR A 65 -10.70 2.07 5.01
N THR A 66 -9.75 2.53 5.83
CA THR A 66 -9.77 3.89 6.41
C THR A 66 -9.79 4.96 5.33
N VAL A 67 -8.96 4.85 4.28
CA VAL A 67 -8.94 5.82 3.17
C VAL A 67 -10.22 5.76 2.34
N VAL A 68 -10.75 4.57 2.08
CA VAL A 68 -11.94 4.38 1.22
C VAL A 68 -13.25 4.78 1.92
N HIS A 69 -13.38 4.43 3.20
CA HIS A 69 -14.64 4.54 3.94
C HIS A 69 -14.64 5.61 5.05
N GLY A 70 -13.48 5.99 5.59
CA GLY A 70 -13.38 6.84 6.78
C GLY A 70 -13.70 8.33 6.58
N GLY A 71 -14.01 8.76 5.36
CA GLY A 71 -14.31 10.17 5.05
C GLY A 71 -13.05 11.04 4.94
N GLN A 72 -13.24 12.35 4.76
CA GLN A 72 -12.17 13.29 4.37
C GLN A 72 -11.06 13.42 5.42
N GLU A 73 -11.42 13.53 6.70
CA GLU A 73 -10.44 13.69 7.78
C GLU A 73 -9.62 12.43 7.99
N ALA A 74 -10.28 11.27 8.12
CA ALA A 74 -9.60 9.98 8.29
C ALA A 74 -8.71 9.64 7.10
N ALA A 75 -9.18 9.86 5.86
CA ALA A 75 -8.37 9.65 4.66
C ALA A 75 -7.13 10.56 4.63
N THR A 76 -7.26 11.82 5.08
CA THR A 76 -6.13 12.75 5.14
C THR A 76 -5.14 12.35 6.24
N ALA A 77 -5.62 11.97 7.42
CA ALA A 77 -4.78 11.52 8.53
C ALA A 77 -4.02 10.24 8.18
N GLU A 78 -4.72 9.27 7.59
CA GLU A 78 -4.13 7.99 7.20
C GLU A 78 -3.13 8.17 6.06
N ALA A 79 -3.43 8.99 5.05
CA ALA A 79 -2.46 9.30 4.00
C ALA A 79 -1.18 9.92 4.57
N ARG A 80 -1.28 10.85 5.52
CA ARG A 80 -0.11 11.43 6.19
C ARG A 80 0.67 10.38 6.99
N ARG A 81 -0.01 9.47 7.68
CA ARG A 81 0.63 8.35 8.40
C ARG A 81 1.35 7.43 7.43
N LEU A 82 0.70 7.02 6.35
CA LEU A 82 1.27 6.14 5.33
C LEU A 82 2.50 6.77 4.67
N ILE A 83 2.45 8.06 4.31
CA ILE A 83 3.63 8.77 3.80
C ILE A 83 4.77 8.70 4.81
N ARG A 84 4.54 9.04 6.09
CA ARG A 84 5.59 8.97 7.12
C ARG A 84 6.21 7.58 7.27
N VAL A 85 5.37 6.54 7.25
CA VAL A 85 5.82 5.14 7.40
C VAL A 85 6.58 4.65 6.16
N HIS A 86 6.15 5.02 4.95
CA HIS A 86 6.75 4.54 3.70
C HIS A 86 7.96 5.38 3.24
N THR A 87 8.07 6.66 3.61
CA THR A 87 9.21 7.53 3.27
C THR A 87 10.59 6.92 3.55
N PRO A 88 10.85 6.27 4.71
CA PRO A 88 12.15 5.65 4.97
C PRO A 88 12.37 4.33 4.20
N MET A 89 11.32 3.72 3.63
CA MET A 89 11.40 2.42 2.95
C MET A 89 11.92 2.59 1.52
N LYS A 90 13.24 2.51 1.35
CA LYS A 90 13.90 2.65 0.04
C LYS A 90 14.52 1.31 -0.35
N GLY A 91 14.01 0.72 -1.44
CA GLY A 91 14.60 -0.50 -1.99
C GLY A 91 16.03 -0.26 -2.47
N THR A 92 16.96 -1.07 -2.00
CA THR A 92 18.33 -1.09 -2.51
C THR A 92 18.53 -2.25 -3.48
N ASP A 93 19.41 -2.06 -4.46
CA ASP A 93 19.82 -3.14 -5.33
C ASP A 93 20.57 -4.19 -4.51
N PRO A 94 20.15 -5.47 -4.52
CA PRO A 94 20.78 -6.49 -3.69
C PRO A 94 22.20 -6.85 -4.15
N ALA A 95 22.57 -6.61 -5.42
CA ALA A 95 23.90 -6.87 -5.95
C ALA A 95 24.86 -5.70 -5.72
N THR A 96 24.37 -4.45 -5.81
CA THR A 96 25.24 -3.26 -5.74
C THR A 96 25.11 -2.46 -4.45
N ARG A 97 24.11 -2.76 -3.61
CA ARG A 97 23.74 -2.01 -2.39
C ARG A 97 23.44 -0.53 -2.62
N ARG A 98 23.26 -0.10 -3.87
CA ARG A 98 22.89 1.27 -4.22
C ARG A 98 21.38 1.43 -4.16
N PRO A 99 20.85 2.63 -3.86
CA PRO A 99 19.43 2.91 -3.99
C PRO A 99 19.03 2.66 -5.45
N LEU A 100 18.01 1.83 -5.66
CA LEU A 100 17.33 1.83 -6.95
C LEU A 100 16.61 3.18 -7.03
N GLY A 101 16.95 4.01 -8.02
CA GLY A 101 16.54 5.42 -8.08
C GLY A 101 15.06 5.64 -7.75
N ALA A 102 14.79 6.73 -7.02
CA ALA A 102 13.43 7.13 -6.66
C ALA A 102 12.61 7.42 -7.93
N TRP A 103 11.39 6.90 -7.97
CA TRP A 103 10.35 7.28 -8.93
C TRP A 103 9.86 8.69 -8.66
#